data_AF-A0A641MGS2-F1
#
_entry.id   AF-A0A641MGS2-F1
#
_cell.length_a   1.000
_cell.length_b   1.000
_cell.length_c   1.000
_cell.angle_alpha   90.00
_cell.angle_beta   90.00
_cell.angle_gamma   90.00
#
_symmetry.space_group_name_H-M   'P 1'
#
loop_
_entity.id
_entity.type
_entity.pdbx_description
1 polymer ?
#
loop_
_entity_poly.entity_id
_entity_poly.type
_entity_poly.pdbx_seq_one_letter_code
_entity_poly.pdbx_strand_id
1 'polypeptide(L)'
;DDMRAYPKIKEGETFILPPLSIVTFVSESTVPSSITEEPEEINIHIYPNPIVDEATVNSRNTIRNITVYDVYGKVVYQQAGINDNMCKLFLPGLSAGIYIANIETDEGYRIQKIVKK
;
A
#
# COMPACT_ATOMS: atom_id res chain seq x y z
N ASP A 1 -35.31 -18.37 26.44
CA ASP A 1 -36.27 -19.40 26.03
C ASP A 1 -36.37 -19.42 24.52
N ASP A 2 -35.85 -20.38 23.76
CA ASP A 2 -35.68 -21.81 23.99
C ASP A 2 -34.50 -22.27 23.10
N MET A 3 -33.29 -22.38 23.65
CA MET A 3 -32.16 -22.97 22.90
C MET A 3 -32.31 -24.49 22.97
N ARG A 4 -32.91 -25.10 21.94
CA ARG A 4 -32.92 -26.56 21.79
C ARG A 4 -31.56 -27.03 21.34
N ALA A 5 -30.86 -27.77 22.21
CA ALA A 5 -29.63 -28.46 21.84
C ALA A 5 -29.95 -29.59 20.84
N TYR A 6 -29.22 -29.63 19.72
CA TYR A 6 -29.33 -30.73 18.76
C TYR A 6 -28.79 -32.03 19.37
N PRO A 7 -29.42 -33.19 19.14
CA PRO A 7 -28.93 -34.46 19.64
C PRO A 7 -27.57 -34.81 19.03
N LYS A 8 -26.72 -35.49 19.81
CA LYS A 8 -25.40 -35.95 19.35
C LYS A 8 -25.56 -37.02 18.28
N ILE A 9 -25.08 -36.72 17.09
CA ILE A 9 -25.00 -37.64 15.93
C ILE A 9 -23.99 -38.76 16.20
N LYS A 10 -24.36 -40.00 15.84
CA LYS A 10 -23.48 -41.18 15.91
C LYS A 10 -22.78 -41.41 14.57
N GLU A 11 -21.61 -42.05 14.64
CA GLU A 11 -20.76 -42.35 13.50
C GLU A 11 -21.52 -43.19 12.45
N GLY A 12 -21.71 -42.64 11.25
CA GLY A 12 -22.43 -43.27 10.13
C GLY A 12 -23.74 -42.60 9.69
N GLU A 13 -24.23 -41.58 10.40
CA GLU A 13 -25.43 -40.84 10.00
C GLU A 13 -25.10 -39.67 9.04
N THR A 14 -25.71 -39.66 7.86
CA THR A 14 -25.60 -38.53 6.91
C THR A 14 -26.46 -37.37 7.39
N PHE A 15 -25.81 -36.33 7.87
CA PHE A 15 -26.46 -35.09 8.31
C PHE A 15 -26.58 -34.10 7.15
N ILE A 16 -27.80 -33.75 6.73
CA ILE A 16 -28.05 -32.75 5.70
C ILE A 16 -28.18 -31.38 6.36
N LEU A 17 -27.22 -30.50 6.11
CA LEU A 17 -27.23 -29.14 6.65
C LEU A 17 -28.37 -28.32 6.02
N PRO A 18 -29.17 -27.58 6.82
CA PRO A 18 -30.12 -26.62 6.28
C PRO A 18 -29.35 -25.48 5.59
N PRO A 19 -29.80 -25.01 4.42
CA PRO A 19 -29.14 -23.92 3.74
C PRO A 19 -29.40 -22.60 4.49
N LEU A 20 -28.34 -21.81 4.58
CA LEU A 20 -28.25 -20.41 5.04
C LEU A 20 -27.83 -20.20 6.50
N SER A 21 -26.52 -20.07 6.68
CA SER A 21 -25.92 -19.17 7.67
C SER A 21 -24.67 -18.58 7.04
N ILE A 22 -24.66 -17.27 6.79
CA ILE A 22 -23.43 -16.55 6.44
C ILE A 22 -22.57 -16.52 7.69
N VAL A 23 -21.37 -17.10 7.61
CA VAL A 23 -20.34 -16.95 8.64
C VAL A 23 -19.46 -15.79 8.20
N THR A 24 -19.64 -14.62 8.80
CA THR A 24 -18.74 -13.49 8.62
C THR A 24 -17.62 -13.61 9.63
N PHE A 25 -16.41 -13.92 9.18
CA PHE A 25 -15.22 -13.78 10.00
C PHE A 25 -14.85 -12.30 10.08
N VAL A 26 -15.12 -11.66 11.21
CA VAL A 26 -14.49 -10.38 11.55
C VAL A 26 -13.19 -10.72 12.25
N SER A 27 -12.08 -10.66 11.51
CA SER A 27 -10.77 -10.61 12.15
C SER A 27 -10.60 -9.21 12.72
N GLU A 28 -10.70 -9.07 14.04
CA GLU A 28 -10.09 -7.93 14.71
C GLU A 28 -8.61 -7.95 14.35
N SER A 29 -8.15 -6.88 13.69
CA SER A 29 -6.73 -6.69 13.40
C SER A 29 -6.05 -6.32 14.72
N THR A 30 -5.78 -7.31 15.56
CA THR A 30 -4.74 -7.17 16.58
C THR A 30 -3.43 -7.13 15.81
N VAL A 31 -2.81 -5.96 15.71
CA VAL A 31 -1.44 -5.81 15.19
C VAL A 31 -0.53 -6.68 16.06
N PRO A 32 -0.07 -7.86 15.59
CA PRO A 32 0.93 -8.59 16.35
C PRO A 32 2.25 -7.86 16.12
N SER A 33 2.85 -7.32 17.18
CA SER A 33 4.27 -6.99 17.18
C SER A 33 5.05 -8.31 17.10
N SER A 34 5.13 -8.88 15.89
CA SER A 34 6.24 -9.75 15.54
C SER A 34 7.39 -8.83 15.17
N ILE A 35 8.54 -9.04 15.80
CA ILE A 35 9.84 -8.63 15.26
C ILE A 35 10.06 -9.41 13.96
N THR A 36 9.43 -8.96 12.90
CA THR A 36 9.94 -9.16 11.55
C THR A 36 11.21 -8.33 11.51
N GLU A 37 12.34 -8.94 11.14
CA GLU A 37 13.45 -8.15 10.63
C GLU A 37 12.88 -7.34 9.45
N GLU A 38 12.49 -6.09 9.73
CA GLU A 38 12.04 -5.17 8.70
C GLU A 38 13.21 -5.10 7.73
N PRO A 39 13.03 -5.49 6.45
CA PRO A 39 14.08 -5.23 5.46
C PRO A 39 14.38 -3.74 5.57
N GLU A 40 15.66 -3.39 5.75
CA GLU A 40 16.12 -2.03 6.01
C GLU A 40 15.22 -1.04 5.27
N GLU A 41 14.35 -0.35 6.02
CA GLU A 41 13.31 0.45 5.38
C GLU A 41 14.02 1.52 4.54
N ILE A 42 13.95 1.39 3.21
CA ILE A 42 14.50 2.37 2.28
C ILE A 42 13.82 3.70 2.59
N ASN A 43 14.46 4.55 3.40
CA ASN A 43 13.82 5.73 3.97
C ASN A 43 13.74 6.82 2.90
N ILE A 44 12.53 7.01 2.36
CA ILE A 44 12.23 8.04 1.35
C ILE A 44 11.20 8.99 1.92
N HIS A 45 11.50 10.28 1.86
CA HIS A 45 10.63 11.37 2.28
C HIS A 45 10.27 12.24 1.09
N ILE A 46 8.98 12.47 0.89
CA ILE A 46 8.46 13.34 -0.16
C ILE A 46 7.71 14.51 0.49
N TYR A 47 8.12 15.73 0.19
CA TYR A 47 7.52 16.94 0.75
C TYR A 47 7.53 18.11 -0.25
N PRO A 48 6.53 19.02 -0.18
CA PRO A 48 5.36 18.97 0.68
C PRO A 48 4.36 17.93 0.19
N ASN A 49 3.63 17.31 1.13
CA ASN A 49 2.43 16.54 0.81
C ASN A 49 1.26 17.18 1.58
N PRO A 50 0.24 17.77 0.91
CA PRO A 50 -0.01 17.76 -0.53
C PRO A 50 0.90 18.68 -1.38
N ILE A 51 1.14 18.27 -2.62
CA ILE A 51 1.98 18.92 -3.63
C ILE A 51 1.18 19.99 -4.38
N VAL A 52 1.79 21.15 -4.63
CA VAL A 52 1.27 22.16 -5.56
C VAL A 52 1.96 21.97 -6.90
N ASP A 53 3.07 22.62 -7.22
CA ASP A 53 3.73 22.42 -8.53
C ASP A 53 5.05 21.66 -8.43
N GLU A 54 5.68 21.69 -7.26
CA GLU A 54 6.96 21.04 -7.00
C GLU A 54 6.92 20.22 -5.71
N ALA A 55 7.64 19.11 -5.73
CA ALA A 55 7.90 18.27 -4.56
C ALA A 55 9.37 17.87 -4.52
N THR A 56 9.92 17.79 -3.32
CA THR A 56 11.27 17.29 -3.09
C THR A 56 11.18 15.86 -2.59
N VAL A 57 11.92 14.98 -3.25
CA VAL A 57 12.16 13.60 -2.84
C VAL A 57 13.55 13.54 -2.23
N ASN A 58 13.64 13.08 -0.98
CA ASN A 58 14.88 12.88 -0.27
C ASN A 58 14.99 11.41 0.16
N SER A 59 16.14 10.81 -0.05
CA SER A 59 16.43 9.40 0.25
C SER A 59 17.80 9.27 0.90
N ARG A 60 17.97 8.30 1.80
CA ARG A 60 19.30 7.93 2.30
C ARG A 60 20.17 7.28 1.21
N ASN A 61 19.52 6.68 0.23
CA ASN A 61 20.11 5.90 -0.84
C ASN A 61 20.06 6.66 -2.17
N THR A 62 20.99 6.39 -3.07
CA THR A 62 21.09 7.10 -4.34
C THR A 62 19.90 6.76 -5.22
N ILE A 63 19.12 7.79 -5.56
CA ILE A 63 17.96 7.66 -6.42
C ILE A 63 18.44 7.48 -7.87
N ARG A 64 17.96 6.43 -8.52
CA ARG A 64 18.25 6.14 -9.93
C ARG A 64 17.13 6.67 -10.81
N ASN A 65 15.90 6.25 -10.52
CA ASN A 65 14.72 6.56 -11.33
C ASN A 65 13.54 6.93 -10.45
N ILE A 66 12.71 7.86 -10.93
CA ILE A 66 11.41 8.17 -10.33
C ILE A 66 10.36 8.11 -11.43
N THR A 67 9.28 7.36 -11.18
CA THR A 67 8.11 7.31 -12.07
C THR A 67 6.85 7.59 -11.27
N VAL A 68 6.03 8.51 -11.74
CA VAL A 68 4.73 8.84 -11.13
C VAL A 68 3.61 8.34 -12.02
N TYR A 69 2.65 7.67 -11.41
CA TYR A 69 1.47 7.09 -12.05
C TYR A 69 0.20 7.75 -11.53
N ASP A 70 -0.81 7.86 -12.38
CA ASP A 70 -2.19 8.12 -11.95
C ASP A 70 -2.85 6.83 -11.40
N VAL A 71 -4.08 6.97 -10.91
CA VAL A 71 -4.88 5.85 -10.35
C VAL A 71 -5.23 4.77 -11.38
N TYR A 72 -5.10 5.06 -12.68
CA TYR A 72 -5.33 4.12 -13.78
C TYR A 72 -4.03 3.45 -14.25
N GLY A 73 -2.89 3.76 -13.62
CA GLY A 73 -1.58 3.22 -13.97
C GLY A 73 -0.90 3.94 -15.15
N LYS A 74 -1.43 5.08 -15.60
CA LYS A 74 -0.78 5.89 -16.64
C LYS A 74 0.41 6.62 -16.05
N VAL A 75 1.56 6.52 -16.70
CA VAL A 75 2.75 7.32 -16.38
C VAL A 75 2.47 8.79 -16.68
N VAL A 76 2.51 9.64 -15.66
CA VAL A 76 2.30 11.10 -15.78
C VAL A 76 3.60 11.88 -15.64
N TYR A 77 4.63 11.28 -15.03
CA TYR A 77 5.96 11.85 -14.92
C TYR A 77 6.99 10.72 -14.84
N GLN A 78 8.14 10.90 -15.48
CA GLN A 78 9.26 9.97 -15.36
C GLN A 78 10.58 10.73 -15.47
N GLN A 79 11.52 10.40 -14.59
CA GLN A 79 12.88 10.90 -14.63
C GLN A 79 13.83 9.74 -14.33
N ALA A 80 14.82 9.56 -15.20
CA ALA A 80 15.82 8.50 -15.10
C ALA A 80 17.22 9.08 -14.99
N GLY A 81 18.15 8.31 -14.41
CA GLY A 81 19.56 8.68 -14.31
C GLY A 81 19.85 9.84 -13.36
N ILE A 82 19.08 9.98 -12.28
CA ILE A 82 19.20 11.07 -11.30
C ILE A 82 20.57 11.00 -10.60
N ASN A 83 20.96 9.82 -10.12
CA ASN A 83 22.24 9.55 -9.45
C ASN A 83 22.53 10.51 -8.28
N ASP A 84 21.50 10.89 -7.55
CA ASP A 84 21.55 11.80 -6.40
C ASP A 84 20.61 11.29 -5.31
N ASN A 85 20.85 11.67 -4.07
CA ASN A 85 20.03 11.34 -2.90
C ASN A 85 18.84 12.29 -2.76
N MET A 86 18.89 13.45 -3.43
CA MET A 86 17.82 14.43 -3.46
C MET A 86 17.40 14.74 -4.89
N CYS A 87 16.10 14.79 -5.14
CA CYS A 87 15.53 15.10 -6.45
C CYS A 87 14.33 16.03 -6.31
N LYS A 88 14.19 16.99 -7.24
CA LYS A 88 13.01 17.83 -7.35
C LYS A 88 12.10 17.33 -8.46
N LEU A 89 10.87 16.98 -8.08
CA LEU A 89 9.79 16.64 -9.00
C LEU A 89 9.04 17.91 -9.37
N PHE A 90 8.98 18.19 -10.67
CA PHE A 90 8.18 19.27 -11.21
C PHE A 90 6.94 18.66 -11.88
N LEU A 91 5.77 18.91 -11.31
CA LEU A 91 4.50 18.30 -11.68
C LEU A 91 3.43 19.36 -12.06
N PRO A 92 3.74 20.35 -12.91
CA PRO A 92 2.80 21.40 -13.28
C PRO A 92 1.66 20.82 -14.13
N GLY A 93 0.45 21.33 -13.95
CA GLY A 93 -0.69 20.97 -14.80
C GLY A 93 -1.30 19.59 -14.53
N LEU A 94 -0.82 18.85 -13.53
CA LEU A 94 -1.54 17.69 -13.01
C LEU A 94 -2.80 18.14 -12.26
N SER A 95 -3.92 17.44 -12.48
CA SER A 95 -5.17 17.69 -11.77
C SER A 95 -5.05 17.34 -10.29
N ALA A 96 -5.86 17.98 -9.46
CA ALA A 96 -5.96 17.64 -8.05
C ALA A 96 -6.37 16.16 -7.89
N GLY A 97 -5.66 15.40 -7.07
CA GLY A 97 -5.92 13.97 -6.95
C GLY A 97 -4.81 13.18 -6.29
N ILE A 98 -4.99 11.86 -6.31
CA ILE A 98 -4.02 10.89 -5.76
C ILE A 98 -3.16 10.37 -6.90
N TYR A 99 -1.86 10.31 -6.64
CA TYR A 99 -0.87 9.73 -7.55
C TYR A 99 0.03 8.77 -6.79
N ILE A 100 0.67 7.86 -7.52
CA ILE A 100 1.58 6.86 -6.99
C ILE A 100 2.97 7.17 -7.52
N ALA A 101 3.91 7.49 -6.63
CA ALA A 101 5.32 7.65 -6.98
C ALA A 101 6.06 6.34 -6.70
N ASN A 102 6.73 5.82 -7.72
CA ASN A 102 7.67 4.73 -7.62
C ASN A 102 9.08 5.31 -7.70
N ILE A 103 9.87 5.11 -6.64
CA ILE A 103 11.23 5.61 -6.51
C ILE A 103 12.16 4.41 -6.47
N GLU A 104 13.03 4.32 -7.46
CA GLU A 104 14.06 3.29 -7.56
C GLU A 104 15.38 3.87 -7.07
N THR A 105 15.98 3.18 -6.13
CA THR A 105 17.28 3.47 -5.52
C THR A 105 18.24 2.32 -5.81
N ASP A 106 19.50 2.48 -5.45
CA ASP A 106 20.50 1.41 -5.53
C ASP A 106 20.23 0.21 -4.60
N GLU A 107 19.54 0.43 -3.48
CA GLU A 107 19.16 -0.65 -2.53
C GLU A 107 17.79 -1.29 -2.82
N GLY A 108 17.03 -0.75 -3.78
CA GLY A 108 15.73 -1.28 -4.16
C GLY A 108 14.73 -0.20 -4.55
N TYR A 109 13.44 -0.52 -4.51
CA TYR A 109 12.38 0.41 -4.88
C TYR A 109 11.40 0.66 -3.73
N ARG A 110 10.85 1.87 -3.66
CA ARG A 110 9.78 2.22 -2.72
C ARG A 110 8.66 2.92 -3.45
N ILE A 111 7.43 2.48 -3.16
CA ILE A 111 6.20 3.06 -3.70
C ILE A 111 5.58 3.94 -2.62
N GLN A 112 5.28 5.19 -2.95
CA GLN A 112 4.66 6.14 -2.04
C GLN A 112 3.51 6.90 -2.69
N LYS A 113 2.41 7.02 -1.94
CA LYS A 113 1.25 7.81 -2.34
C LYS A 113 1.56 9.29 -2.17
N ILE A 114 1.30 10.07 -3.21
CA ILE A 114 1.36 11.54 -3.17
C ILE A 114 -0.01 12.13 -3.46
N VAL A 115 -0.30 13.30 -2.87
CA VAL A 115 -1.55 14.03 -3.08
C VAL A 115 -1.24 15.35 -3.77
N LYS A 116 -1.90 15.62 -4.89
CA LYS A 116 -1.80 16.88 -5.65
C LYS A 116 -3.01 17.78 -5.32
N LYS A 117 -2.76 19.06 -5.10
CA LYS A 117 -3.79 20.11 -4.99
C LYS A 117 -4.16 20.72 -6.33
#